data_AF-A0A7K4F6U0-F1
#
_entry.id   AF-A0A7K4F6U0-F1
#
_cell.length_a   1.000
_cell.length_b   1.000
_cell.length_c   1.000
_cell.angle_alpha   90.00
_cell.angle_beta   90.00
_cell.angle_gamma   90.00
#
_symmetry.space_group_name_H-M   'P 1'
#
loop_
_entity.id
_entity.type
_entity.pdbx_description
1 polymer ?
#
loop_
_entity_poly.entity_id
_entity_poly.type
_entity_poly.pdbx_seq_one_letter_code
_entity_poly.pdbx_strand_id
1 'polypeptide(L)'
;LSMYGENINEVQEKLQAEENLLVIVGAEKVPREIYELADYNVGVGSQPHSEISALAILLDRIQKGVQFEKDFPGAKRKIIPTKKGKNVLVK
;
A
#
# COMPACT_ATOMS: atom_id res chain seq x y z
N LEU A 1 7.91 0.61 6.21
CA LEU A 1 6.90 -0.24 6.89
C LEU A 1 7.59 -1.25 7.79
N SER A 2 7.17 -1.33 9.06
CA SER A 2 7.73 -2.27 10.04
C SER A 2 6.73 -2.56 11.14
N MET A 3 6.62 -3.81 11.59
CA MET A 3 5.73 -4.20 12.70
C MET A 3 6.06 -3.49 14.03
N TYR A 4 7.25 -2.88 14.14
CA TYR A 4 7.69 -2.12 15.30
C TYR A 4 7.32 -0.62 15.25
N GLY A 5 6.72 -0.16 14.15
CA GLY A 5 6.39 1.24 13.92
C GLY A 5 5.13 1.72 14.64
N GLU A 6 4.85 3.02 14.54
CA GLU A 6 3.63 3.67 14.99
C GLU A 6 2.39 3.05 14.35
N ASN A 7 1.28 3.01 15.08
CA ASN A 7 0.06 2.39 14.59
C ASN A 7 -0.47 3.15 13.37
N ILE A 8 -0.74 2.46 12.27
CA ILE A 8 -1.27 3.08 11.04
C ILE A 8 -2.51 3.95 11.30
N ASN A 9 -3.38 3.61 12.25
CA ASN A 9 -4.58 4.40 12.53
C ASN A 9 -4.26 5.80 13.09
N GLU A 10 -3.08 5.98 13.69
CA GLU A 10 -2.63 7.25 14.29
C GLU A 10 -1.90 8.15 13.29
N VAL A 11 -1.25 7.54 12.28
CA VAL A 11 -0.38 8.27 11.34
C VAL A 11 -0.98 8.42 9.93
N GLN A 12 -2.01 7.64 9.57
CA GLN A 12 -2.58 7.63 8.21
C GLN A 12 -3.00 9.01 7.68
N GLU A 13 -3.52 9.89 8.54
CA GLU A 13 -3.93 11.24 8.12
C GLU A 13 -2.73 12.15 7.81
N LYS A 14 -1.63 11.99 8.55
CA LYS A 14 -0.37 12.71 8.27
C LYS A 14 0.21 12.24 6.94
N LEU A 15 0.26 10.92 6.72
CA LEU A 15 0.74 10.35 5.46
C LEU A 15 -0.10 10.78 4.26
N GLN A 16 -1.41 10.96 4.42
CA GLN A 16 -2.29 11.48 3.37
C GLN A 16 -2.01 12.95 3.01
N ALA A 17 -1.45 13.73 3.92
CA ALA A 17 -1.13 15.13 3.69
C ALA A 17 0.21 15.32 2.95
N GLU A 18 1.04 14.28 2.90
CA GLU A 18 2.31 14.32 2.18
C GLU A 18 2.09 14.31 0.65
N GLU A 19 2.77 15.20 -0.06
CA GLU A 19 2.65 15.30 -1.52
C GLU A 19 3.31 14.11 -2.23
N ASN A 20 4.47 13.68 -1.73
CA ASN A 20 5.26 12.60 -2.31
C ASN A 20 5.64 11.60 -1.22
N LEU A 21 5.36 10.32 -1.46
CA LEU A 21 5.65 9.23 -0.54
C LEU A 21 6.59 8.20 -1.16
N LEU A 22 7.70 7.91 -0.46
CA LEU A 22 8.54 6.75 -0.72
C LEU A 22 8.24 5.68 0.33
N VAL A 23 7.62 4.58 -0.09
CA VAL A 23 7.29 3.47 0.81
C VAL A 23 8.38 2.41 0.74
N ILE A 24 9.11 2.23 1.85
CA ILE A 24 10.10 1.15 1.99
C ILE A 24 9.45 -0.08 2.60
N VAL A 25 9.61 -1.22 1.93
CA VAL A 25 9.24 -2.55 2.41
C VAL A 25 10.47 -3.44 2.46
N GLY A 26 10.60 -4.26 3.49
CA GLY A 26 11.70 -5.22 3.63
C GLY A 26 11.19 -6.65 3.65
N ALA A 27 11.99 -7.59 3.15
CA ALA A 27 11.65 -9.00 3.12
C ALA A 27 12.12 -9.74 4.40
N GLU A 28 13.40 -9.64 4.74
CA GLU A 28 14.00 -10.52 5.78
C GLU A 28 14.42 -9.74 7.04
N LYS A 29 15.45 -8.88 6.93
CA LYS A 29 15.89 -8.02 8.04
C LYS A 29 16.18 -6.62 7.52
N VAL A 30 15.38 -5.66 7.99
CA VAL A 30 15.59 -4.24 7.67
C VAL A 30 16.76 -3.71 8.51
N PRO A 31 17.81 -3.12 7.90
CA PRO A 31 18.91 -2.51 8.64
C PRO A 31 18.43 -1.38 9.55
N ARG A 32 19.11 -1.19 10.69
CA ARG A 32 18.76 -0.15 11.67
C ARG A 32 18.79 1.25 11.05
N GLU A 33 19.76 1.54 10.18
CA GLU A 33 19.90 2.83 9.50
C GLU A 33 18.63 3.24 8.74
N ILE A 34 17.88 2.29 8.19
CA ILE A 34 16.61 2.57 7.50
C ILE A 34 15.56 3.12 8.47
N TYR A 35 15.54 2.65 9.72
CA TYR A 35 14.64 3.19 10.73
C TYR A 35 14.99 4.62 11.11
N GLU A 36 16.28 4.96 11.12
CA GLU A 36 16.78 6.28 11.48
C GLU A 36 16.62 7.29 10.33
N LEU A 37 16.68 6.82 9.07
CA LEU A 37 16.49 7.65 7.88
C LEU A 37 15.02 7.88 7.53
N ALA A 38 14.10 7.01 7.98
CA ALA A 38 12.69 7.13 7.65
C ALA A 38 12.01 8.24 8.47
N ASP A 39 11.32 9.15 7.80
CA ASP A 39 10.48 10.16 8.47
C ASP A 39 9.34 9.52 9.27
N TYR A 40 8.85 8.37 8.79
CA TYR A 40 7.80 7.59 9.44
C TYR A 40 8.16 6.10 9.51
N ASN A 41 8.21 5.58 10.73
CA ASN A 41 8.22 4.13 10.97
C ASN A 41 6.79 3.68 11.26
N VAL A 42 6.13 3.05 10.29
CA VAL A 42 4.69 2.72 10.36
C VAL A 42 4.46 1.21 10.49
N GLY A 43 3.66 0.84 11.49
CA GLY A 43 3.17 -0.52 11.76
C GLY A 43 1.73 -0.72 11.31
N VAL A 44 1.53 -1.66 10.37
CA VAL A 44 0.21 -2.11 9.93
C VAL A 44 -0.25 -3.24 10.85
N GLY A 45 -0.55 -2.89 12.09
CA GLY A 45 -0.56 -3.86 13.19
C GLY A 45 0.86 -4.22 13.65
N SER A 46 0.94 -4.86 14.82
CA SER A 46 2.21 -5.17 15.50
C SER A 46 2.56 -6.67 15.49
N GLN A 47 1.79 -7.48 14.77
CA GLN A 47 2.09 -8.90 14.60
C GLN A 47 2.93 -9.12 13.34
N PRO A 48 3.88 -10.09 13.35
CA PRO A 48 4.66 -10.41 12.17
C PRO A 48 3.77 -10.97 11.06
N HIS A 49 3.83 -10.37 9.87
CA HIS A 49 3.13 -10.81 8.67
C HIS A 49 3.85 -10.30 7.41
N SER A 50 3.23 -10.50 6.23
CA SER A 50 3.83 -10.10 4.96
C SER A 50 3.90 -8.59 4.77
N GLU A 51 5.03 -8.16 4.22
CA GLU A 51 5.31 -6.85 3.66
C GLU A 51 4.35 -6.46 2.52
N ILE A 52 3.87 -7.44 1.73
CA ILE A 52 2.89 -7.22 0.68
C ILE A 52 1.54 -6.83 1.28
N SER A 53 1.12 -7.51 2.35
CA SER A 53 -0.10 -7.17 3.09
C SER A 53 0.02 -5.80 3.75
N ALA A 54 1.18 -5.49 4.35
CA ALA A 54 1.44 -4.19 4.94
C ALA A 54 1.32 -3.06 3.89
N LEU A 55 1.93 -3.25 2.72
CA LEU A 55 1.88 -2.28 1.63
C LEU A 55 0.45 -2.09 1.10
N ALA A 56 -0.29 -3.19 0.86
CA ALA A 56 -1.65 -3.12 0.36
C ALA A 56 -2.58 -2.35 1.31
N ILE A 57 -2.51 -2.62 2.61
CA ILE A 57 -3.33 -1.92 3.61
C ILE A 57 -2.87 -0.47 3.79
N LEU A 58 -1.57 -0.18 3.78
CA LEU A 58 -1.09 1.20 3.82
C LEU A 58 -1.69 2.02 2.67
N LEU A 59 -1.54 1.51 1.44
CA LEU A 59 -2.04 2.18 0.24
C LEU A 59 -3.56 2.33 0.30
N ASP A 60 -4.29 1.30 0.73
CA ASP A 60 -5.74 1.37 0.88
C ASP A 60 -6.17 2.46 1.88
N ARG A 61 -5.50 2.55 3.04
CA ARG A 61 -5.80 3.56 4.06
C ARG A 61 -5.52 4.99 3.60
N ILE A 62 -4.42 5.21 2.87
CA ILE A 62 -4.09 6.56 2.39
C ILE A 62 -4.86 6.95 1.12
N GLN A 63 -5.26 5.98 0.29
CA GLN A 63 -5.99 6.23 -0.95
C GLN A 63 -7.52 6.13 -0.78
N LYS A 64 -8.02 5.64 0.35
CA LYS A 64 -9.46 5.54 0.68
C LYS A 64 -10.28 4.81 -0.39
N GLY A 65 -9.69 3.77 -0.98
CA GLY A 65 -10.36 2.93 -2.00
C GLY A 65 -10.43 3.53 -3.41
N VAL A 66 -10.10 4.82 -3.61
CA VAL A 66 -10.20 5.46 -4.93
C VAL A 66 -9.24 4.85 -5.97
N GLN A 67 -8.20 4.16 -5.50
CA GLN A 67 -7.25 3.45 -6.37
C GLN A 67 -7.90 2.33 -7.18
N PHE A 68 -9.01 1.77 -6.71
CA PHE A 68 -9.72 0.71 -7.42
C PHE A 68 -10.53 1.23 -8.62
N GLU A 69 -10.79 2.54 -8.67
CA GLU A 69 -11.46 3.22 -9.78
C GLU A 69 -10.48 3.71 -10.85
N LYS A 70 -9.18 3.50 -10.67
CA LYS A 70 -8.17 3.92 -11.65
C LYS A 70 -8.27 3.11 -12.94
N ASP A 71 -8.35 3.85 -14.04
CA ASP A 71 -8.15 3.32 -15.38
C ASP A 71 -6.70 3.53 -15.84
N PHE A 72 -6.19 2.55 -16.60
CA PHE A 72 -4.86 2.60 -17.21
C PHE A 72 -5.01 2.88 -18.72
N PRO A 73 -4.73 4.11 -19.19
CA PRO A 73 -4.85 4.46 -20.60
C PRO A 73 -3.96 3.57 -21.48
N GLY A 74 -4.49 3.13 -22.63
CA GLY A 74 -3.74 2.27 -23.55
C GLY A 74 -3.57 0.81 -23.11
N ALA A 75 -4.24 0.38 -22.04
CA ALA A 75 -4.23 -1.03 -21.63
C ALA A 75 -4.75 -1.93 -22.76
N LYS A 76 -3.96 -2.95 -23.12
CA LYS A 76 -4.31 -3.98 -24.12
C LYS A 76 -5.51 -4.84 -23.70
N ARG A 77 -5.75 -4.94 -22.40
CA ARG A 77 -6.84 -5.71 -21.80
C ARG A 77 -7.43 -4.95 -20.62
N LYS A 78 -8.76 -4.99 -20.50
CA LYS A 78 -9.50 -4.50 -19.32
C LYS A 78 -10.45 -5.60 -18.86
N ILE A 79 -10.35 -6.00 -17.60
CA ILE A 79 -11.31 -6.93 -16.98
C ILE A 79 -12.60 -6.16 -16.68
N ILE A 80 -13.75 -6.71 -17.08
CA ILE A 80 -15.06 -6.13 -16.75
C ILE A 80 -15.64 -6.94 -15.58
N PRO A 81 -15.82 -6.33 -14.39
CA PRO A 81 -16.41 -7.01 -13.25
C PRO A 81 -17.75 -7.65 -13.62
N THR A 82 -17.88 -8.95 -13.37
CA THR A 82 -19.06 -9.74 -13.75
C THR A 82 -19.41 -10.70 -12.62
N LYS A 83 -20.70 -10.84 -12.30
CA LYS A 83 -21.19 -11.67 -11.18
C LYS A 83 -20.75 -13.14 -11.26
N LYS A 84 -20.67 -13.72 -12.46
CA LYS A 84 -20.20 -15.08 -12.73
C LYS A 84 -19.48 -15.14 -14.08
N GLY A 85 -18.38 -15.88 -14.15
CA GLY A 85 -17.58 -16.04 -15.37
C GLY A 85 -16.42 -15.04 -15.46
N LYS A 86 -15.83 -14.93 -16.65
CA LYS A 86 -14.70 -14.03 -16.95
C LYS A 86 -15.07 -13.18 -18.16
N ASN A 87 -15.06 -11.87 -18.01
CA ASN A 87 -15.33 -10.92 -19.09
C ASN A 87 -14.12 -10.01 -19.27
N VAL A 88 -13.58 -9.96 -20.49
CA VAL A 88 -12.34 -9.25 -20.81
C VAL A 88 -12.55 -8.49 -22.11
N LEU A 89 -12.37 -7.17 -22.07
CA LEU A 89 -12.25 -6.36 -23.28
C LEU A 89 -10.80 -6.43 -23.75
N VAL A 90 -10.59 -6.88 -24.99
CA VAL A 90 -9.28 -6.90 -25.67
C VAL A 90 -9.33 -5.84 -26.77
N LYS A 91 -8.33 -4.95 -26.81
CA LYS A 91 -8.15 -3.97 -27.89
C LYS A 91 -7.09 -4.46 -28.87
#